data_AF-A0A349K3W9-F1
#
_entry.id   AF-A0A349K3W9-F1
#
_cell.length_a   1.000
_cell.length_b   1.000
_cell.length_c   1.000
_cell.angle_alpha   90.00
_cell.angle_beta   90.00
_cell.angle_gamma   90.00
#
_symmetry.space_group_name_H-M   'P 1'
#
loop_
_entity.id
_entity.type
_entity.pdbx_description
1 polymer ?
#
loop_
_entity_poly.entity_id
_entity_poly.type
_entity_poly.pdbx_seq_one_letter_code
_entity_poly.pdbx_strand_id
1 'polypeptide(L)'
;MRLVRIINRNRQETMTLTYTQKIRKSGMTLIELTVVILVLLSLISILFVGARAWKRGSDRAGCIMNIRNVQQGMRSFQNMNGHSAGDTVAGAKNEIIGPGKFVESPPRCPGTGDYRFMDDELPGAGSLYMNCSLSGVEKHVPSDHGDW
;
A
#
# COMPACT_ATOMS: atom_id res chain seq x y z
N MET A 1 74.75 -59.05 -63.37
CA MET A 1 75.04 -57.60 -63.30
C MET A 1 73.72 -56.88 -63.59
N ARG A 2 73.00 -56.30 -62.64
CA ARG A 2 73.32 -55.06 -61.92
C ARG A 2 72.36 -54.93 -60.71
N LEU A 3 72.90 -54.59 -59.54
CA LEU A 3 72.17 -54.15 -58.34
C LEU A 3 71.32 -52.90 -58.62
N VAL A 4 70.16 -52.74 -57.94
CA VAL A 4 69.69 -51.47 -57.32
C VAL A 4 68.67 -51.80 -56.20
N ARG A 5 69.11 -51.82 -54.93
CA ARG A 5 68.86 -50.85 -53.83
C ARG A 5 67.42 -50.68 -53.31
N ILE A 6 67.31 -51.07 -52.05
CA ILE A 6 66.36 -50.72 -50.97
C ILE A 6 66.03 -49.23 -50.91
N ILE A 7 64.75 -48.86 -50.71
CA ILE A 7 64.37 -47.72 -49.86
C ILE A 7 63.15 -48.11 -49.02
N ASN A 8 63.42 -48.23 -47.72
CA ASN A 8 62.47 -48.37 -46.62
C ASN A 8 61.77 -47.02 -46.39
N ARG A 9 60.43 -46.98 -46.33
CA ARG A 9 59.69 -45.78 -45.96
C ARG A 9 58.74 -46.09 -44.80
N ASN A 10 59.29 -46.06 -43.59
CA ASN A 10 58.51 -45.95 -42.36
C ASN A 10 57.75 -44.61 -42.36
N ARG A 11 56.48 -44.63 -42.76
CA ARG A 11 55.55 -43.52 -42.53
C ARG A 11 55.05 -43.66 -41.08
N GLN A 12 55.59 -42.86 -40.16
CA GLN A 12 54.99 -42.69 -38.85
C GLN A 12 53.76 -41.80 -39.01
N GLU A 13 52.58 -42.41 -38.96
CA GLU A 13 51.32 -41.67 -38.84
C GLU A 13 51.24 -41.13 -37.42
N THR A 14 51.51 -39.84 -37.26
CA THR A 14 51.33 -39.13 -36.01
C THR A 14 49.85 -39.10 -35.67
N MET A 15 49.40 -39.98 -34.77
CA MET A 15 48.08 -39.90 -34.17
C MET A 15 47.99 -38.62 -33.34
N THR A 16 47.46 -37.55 -33.94
CA THR A 16 47.03 -36.35 -33.23
C THR A 16 45.77 -36.69 -32.45
N LEU A 17 45.97 -37.10 -31.18
CA LEU A 17 44.89 -37.43 -30.26
C LEU A 17 44.16 -36.13 -29.88
N THR A 18 43.15 -35.76 -30.67
CA THR A 18 42.35 -34.57 -30.43
C THR A 18 41.34 -34.90 -29.33
N TYR A 19 41.76 -34.76 -28.06
CA TYR A 19 40.88 -34.99 -26.92
C TYR A 19 39.83 -33.87 -26.85
N THR A 20 38.64 -34.14 -27.36
CA THR A 20 37.50 -33.23 -27.26
C THR A 20 36.99 -33.24 -25.82
N GLN A 21 37.44 -32.28 -25.02
CA GLN A 21 36.90 -32.01 -23.69
C GLN A 21 35.43 -31.60 -23.84
N LYS A 22 34.51 -32.52 -23.50
CA LYS A 22 33.07 -32.23 -23.46
C LYS A 22 32.82 -31.28 -22.28
N ILE A 23 32.80 -29.98 -22.54
CA ILE A 23 32.43 -28.97 -21.55
C ILE A 23 31.03 -29.33 -21.04
N ARG A 24 30.94 -29.84 -19.80
CA ARG A 24 29.65 -30.06 -19.15
C ARG A 24 29.03 -28.69 -18.93
N LYS A 25 28.00 -28.36 -19.71
CA LYS A 25 27.15 -27.21 -19.38
C LYS A 25 26.48 -27.51 -18.04
N SER A 26 26.85 -26.76 -17.02
CA SER A 26 26.14 -26.78 -15.74
C SER A 26 24.75 -26.20 -15.98
N GLY A 27 23.75 -27.07 -16.11
CA GLY A 27 22.36 -26.66 -16.10
C GLY A 27 21.96 -26.36 -14.66
N MET A 28 21.29 -25.23 -14.43
CA MET A 28 20.63 -24.96 -13.15
C MET A 28 19.67 -26.12 -12.86
N THR A 29 19.76 -26.69 -11.66
CA THR A 29 19.01 -27.92 -11.35
C THR A 29 17.52 -27.63 -11.21
N LEU A 30 16.66 -28.57 -11.62
CA LEU A 30 15.19 -28.41 -11.52
C LEU A 30 14.77 -28.17 -10.06
N ILE A 31 15.50 -28.75 -9.10
CA ILE A 31 15.28 -28.56 -7.67
C ILE A 31 15.59 -27.13 -7.24
N GLU A 32 16.71 -26.52 -7.67
CA GLU A 32 17.01 -25.12 -7.35
C GLU A 32 15.90 -24.17 -7.82
N LEU A 33 15.39 -24.36 -9.03
CA LEU A 33 14.30 -23.53 -9.55
C LEU A 33 13.00 -23.74 -8.76
N THR A 34 12.64 -24.99 -8.46
CA THR A 34 11.42 -25.28 -7.69
C THR A 34 11.49 -24.76 -6.26
N VAL A 35 12.63 -24.88 -5.57
CA VAL A 35 12.82 -24.36 -4.21
C VAL A 35 12.70 -22.83 -4.20
N VAL A 36 13.32 -22.14 -5.17
CA VAL A 36 13.21 -20.69 -5.28
C VAL A 36 11.77 -20.26 -5.51
N ILE A 37 11.04 -20.91 -6.42
CA ILE A 37 9.63 -20.57 -6.69
C ILE A 37 8.76 -20.82 -5.46
N LEU A 38 8.95 -21.93 -4.75
CA LEU A 38 8.21 -22.23 -3.51
C LEU A 38 8.44 -21.14 -2.45
N VAL A 39 9.68 -20.68 -2.28
CA VAL A 39 10.00 -19.61 -1.33
C VAL A 39 9.38 -18.28 -1.79
N LEU A 40 9.50 -17.91 -3.07
CA LEU A 40 8.93 -16.66 -3.58
C LEU A 40 7.41 -16.62 -3.41
N LEU A 41 6.69 -17.70 -3.76
CA LEU A 41 5.24 -17.77 -3.63
C LEU A 41 4.78 -17.72 -2.15
N SER A 42 5.54 -18.33 -1.24
CA SER A 42 5.21 -18.26 0.20
C SER A 42 5.38 -16.83 0.76
N LEU A 43 6.47 -16.13 0.40
CA LEU A 43 6.70 -14.75 0.81
C LEU A 43 5.65 -13.77 0.25
N ILE A 44 5.29 -13.93 -1.03
CA ILE A 44 4.26 -13.10 -1.67
C ILE A 44 2.92 -13.28 -0.95
N SER A 45 2.57 -14.51 -0.56
CA SER A 45 1.31 -14.78 0.15
C SER A 45 1.21 -14.06 1.49
N ILE A 46 2.29 -14.08 2.28
CA ILE A 46 2.35 -13.38 3.58
C ILE A 46 2.26 -11.85 3.36
N LEU A 47 2.96 -11.33 2.34
CA LEU A 47 2.93 -9.91 2.00
C LEU A 47 1.51 -9.42 1.71
N PHE A 48 0.70 -10.17 0.95
CA PHE A 48 -0.67 -9.77 0.63
C PHE A 48 -1.57 -9.67 1.85
N VAL A 49 -1.44 -10.59 2.82
CA VAL A 49 -2.21 -10.53 4.07
C VAL A 49 -1.81 -9.29 4.88
N GLY A 50 -0.49 -9.04 5.00
CA GLY A 50 0.03 -7.86 5.67
C GLY A 50 -0.42 -6.56 5.01
N ALA A 51 -0.32 -6.46 3.69
CA ALA A 51 -0.70 -5.28 2.92
C ALA A 51 -2.20 -4.94 3.08
N ARG A 52 -3.08 -5.95 3.08
CA ARG A 52 -4.53 -5.74 3.30
C ARG A 52 -4.83 -5.25 4.71
N ALA A 53 -4.18 -5.81 5.73
CA ALA A 53 -4.35 -5.37 7.12
C ALA A 53 -3.84 -3.93 7.32
N TRP A 54 -2.68 -3.62 6.74
CA TRP A 54 -2.10 -2.27 6.78
C TRP A 54 -2.99 -1.24 6.06
N LYS A 55 -3.52 -1.58 4.87
CA LYS A 55 -4.42 -0.69 4.13
C LYS A 55 -5.65 -0.31 4.94
N ARG A 56 -6.33 -1.30 5.56
CA ARG A 56 -7.49 -1.03 6.44
C ARG A 56 -7.14 -0.15 7.63
N GLY A 57 -5.97 -0.38 8.26
CA GLY A 57 -5.49 0.46 9.36
C GLY A 57 -5.21 1.90 8.93
N SER A 58 -4.60 2.08 7.75
CA SER A 58 -4.33 3.39 7.17
C SER A 58 -5.62 4.12 6.80
N ASP A 59 -6.60 3.42 6.23
CA ASP A 59 -7.90 3.99 5.87
C ASP A 59 -8.65 4.49 7.10
N ARG A 60 -8.66 3.68 8.17
CA ARG A 60 -9.23 4.06 9.45
C ARG A 60 -8.57 5.30 10.02
N ALA A 61 -7.24 5.33 10.05
CA ALA A 61 -6.50 6.47 10.57
C ALA A 61 -6.75 7.76 9.76
N GLY A 62 -6.73 7.67 8.42
CA GLY A 62 -7.05 8.80 7.55
C GLY A 62 -8.49 9.29 7.75
N CYS A 63 -9.43 8.37 7.93
CA CYS A 63 -10.81 8.74 8.21
C CYS A 63 -10.97 9.49 9.54
N ILE A 64 -10.30 9.02 10.60
CA ILE A 64 -10.30 9.68 11.92
C ILE A 64 -9.67 11.08 11.83
N MET A 65 -8.59 11.23 11.07
CA MET A 65 -7.96 12.55 10.85
C MET A 65 -8.88 13.53 10.14
N ASN A 66 -9.64 13.07 9.13
CA ASN A 66 -10.65 13.91 8.48
C ASN A 66 -11.71 14.39 9.47
N ILE A 67 -12.23 13.48 10.33
CA ILE A 67 -13.20 13.83 11.37
C ILE A 67 -12.62 14.87 12.33
N ARG A 68 -11.38 14.66 12.79
CA ARG A 68 -10.70 15.60 13.67
C ARG A 68 -10.54 16.99 13.04
N ASN A 69 -10.09 17.05 11.79
CA ASN A 69 -9.88 18.32 11.08
C ASN A 69 -11.19 19.09 10.93
N VAL A 70 -12.28 18.39 10.58
CA VAL A 70 -13.62 19.00 10.48
C VAL A 70 -14.13 19.47 11.84
N GLN A 71 -13.98 18.66 12.90
CA GLN A 71 -14.36 19.04 14.25
C GLN A 71 -13.61 20.30 14.70
N GLN A 72 -12.29 20.35 14.47
CA GLN A 72 -11.48 21.52 14.80
C GLN A 72 -11.89 22.76 13.99
N GLY A 73 -12.20 22.60 12.70
CA GLY A 73 -12.73 23.68 11.86
C GLY A 73 -14.06 24.23 12.38
N MET A 74 -14.99 23.33 12.77
CA MET A 74 -16.27 23.70 13.38
C MET A 74 -16.08 24.44 14.70
N ARG A 75 -15.19 23.97 15.59
CA ARG A 75 -14.88 24.65 16.86
C ARG A 75 -14.25 26.02 16.63
N SER A 76 -13.42 26.17 15.60
CA SER A 76 -12.88 27.47 15.21
C SER A 76 -13.97 28.41 14.67
N PHE A 77 -14.93 27.90 13.90
CA PHE A 77 -16.10 28.66 13.46
C PHE A 77 -16.94 29.16 14.64
N GLN A 78 -17.19 28.31 15.64
CA GLN A 78 -17.86 28.71 16.87
C GLN A 78 -17.15 29.86 17.57
N ASN A 79 -15.84 29.70 17.79
CA ASN A 79 -15.04 30.69 18.52
C ASN A 79 -14.94 32.03 17.79
N MET A 80 -14.80 32.04 16.45
CA MET A 80 -14.65 33.29 15.70
C MET A 80 -15.97 34.04 15.51
N ASN A 81 -17.10 33.34 15.50
CA ASN A 81 -18.42 33.95 15.27
C ASN A 81 -19.27 34.09 16.54
N GLY A 82 -18.74 33.69 17.70
CA GLY A 82 -19.43 33.80 18.99
C GLY A 82 -20.60 32.83 19.17
N HIS A 83 -20.58 31.69 18.47
CA HIS A 83 -21.57 30.63 18.65
C HIS A 83 -21.19 29.71 19.82
N SER A 84 -22.20 29.23 20.52
CA SER A 84 -22.05 28.25 21.60
C SER A 84 -22.17 26.82 21.07
N ALA A 85 -21.74 25.86 21.89
CA ALA A 85 -21.96 24.45 21.63
C ALA A 85 -23.44 24.09 21.87
N GLY A 86 -24.05 23.38 20.92
CA GLY A 86 -25.49 23.10 20.88
C GLY A 86 -26.30 24.10 20.05
N ASP A 87 -25.69 25.18 19.56
CA ASP A 87 -26.40 26.16 18.72
C ASP A 87 -26.80 25.55 17.37
N THR A 88 -27.96 25.94 16.88
CA THR A 88 -28.37 25.70 15.49
C THR A 88 -28.14 26.96 14.68
N VAL A 89 -27.24 26.89 13.69
CA VAL A 89 -26.86 28.00 12.83
C VAL A 89 -27.19 27.63 11.39
N ALA A 90 -28.12 28.37 10.78
CA ALA A 90 -28.57 28.10 9.42
C ALA A 90 -27.41 28.18 8.43
N GLY A 91 -27.19 27.11 7.66
CA GLY A 91 -26.11 27.00 6.69
C GLY A 91 -24.71 26.79 7.29
N ALA A 92 -24.59 26.39 8.57
CA ALA A 92 -23.30 26.25 9.26
C ALA A 92 -22.28 25.43 8.46
N LYS A 93 -22.70 24.31 7.87
CA LYS A 93 -21.85 23.49 7.00
C LYS A 93 -21.20 24.25 5.85
N ASN A 94 -21.92 25.13 5.17
CA ASN A 94 -21.40 25.90 4.05
C ASN A 94 -20.45 27.03 4.51
N GLU A 95 -20.59 27.47 5.76
CA GLU A 95 -19.68 28.43 6.39
C GLU A 95 -18.42 27.76 6.98
N ILE A 96 -18.52 26.49 7.38
CA ILE A 96 -17.40 25.71 7.92
C ILE A 96 -16.57 25.08 6.78
N ILE A 97 -17.24 24.52 5.77
CA ILE A 97 -16.64 23.73 4.70
C ILE A 97 -16.80 24.43 3.36
N GLY A 98 -15.69 24.78 2.73
CA GLY A 98 -15.63 25.41 1.41
C GLY A 98 -14.31 26.15 1.19
N PRO A 99 -14.03 26.58 -0.04
CA PRO A 99 -12.80 27.31 -0.36
C PRO A 99 -12.66 28.58 0.49
N GLY A 100 -11.52 28.74 1.16
CA GLY A 100 -11.26 29.88 2.05
C GLY A 100 -12.08 29.89 3.34
N LYS A 101 -12.73 28.78 3.69
CA LYS A 101 -13.40 28.56 4.98
C LYS A 101 -12.47 27.78 5.92
N PHE A 102 -13.01 27.32 7.05
CA PHE A 102 -12.25 26.59 8.07
C PHE A 102 -11.76 25.21 7.58
N VAL A 103 -12.47 24.64 6.62
CA VAL A 103 -12.10 23.40 5.93
C VAL A 103 -12.24 23.63 4.43
N GLU A 104 -11.11 23.62 3.71
CA GLU A 104 -11.05 24.01 2.29
C GLU A 104 -11.95 23.21 1.35
N SER A 105 -12.17 21.93 1.64
CA SER A 105 -13.00 21.06 0.80
C SER A 105 -13.63 19.94 1.62
N PRO A 106 -14.81 19.43 1.19
CA PRO A 106 -15.44 18.31 1.87
C PRO A 106 -14.53 17.06 1.78
N PRO A 107 -14.14 16.47 2.91
CA PRO A 107 -13.24 15.32 2.91
C PRO A 107 -13.90 14.09 2.27
N ARG A 108 -13.08 13.17 1.76
CA ARG A 108 -13.51 11.85 1.29
C ARG A 108 -12.90 10.76 2.16
N CYS A 109 -13.68 9.73 2.47
CA CYS A 109 -13.16 8.61 3.25
C CYS A 109 -12.19 7.78 2.39
N PRO A 110 -10.95 7.54 2.83
CA PRO A 110 -9.99 6.73 2.09
C PRO A 110 -10.40 5.24 2.01
N GLY A 111 -11.24 4.78 2.93
CA GLY A 111 -11.84 3.45 2.94
C GLY A 111 -13.17 3.35 2.17
N THR A 112 -13.53 4.32 1.34
CA THR A 112 -14.76 4.34 0.52
C THR A 112 -16.08 4.55 1.28
N GLY A 113 -16.01 4.93 2.55
CA GLY A 113 -17.19 5.36 3.31
C GLY A 113 -17.72 6.74 2.91
N ASP A 114 -18.96 7.02 3.30
CA ASP A 114 -19.62 8.30 3.12
C ASP A 114 -19.66 9.06 4.44
N TYR A 115 -19.40 10.37 4.39
CA TYR A 115 -19.52 11.25 5.54
C TYR A 115 -20.92 11.86 5.61
N ARG A 116 -21.51 11.83 6.80
CA ARG A 116 -22.74 12.52 7.16
C ARG A 116 -22.41 13.62 8.16
N PHE A 117 -23.00 14.80 7.97
CA PHE A 117 -22.79 15.98 8.80
C PHE A 117 -24.08 16.29 9.57
N MET A 118 -23.97 17.05 10.66
CA MET A 118 -25.12 17.61 11.38
C MET A 118 -25.70 18.87 10.70
N ASP A 119 -25.16 19.24 9.53
CA ASP A 119 -25.55 20.36 8.67
C ASP A 119 -25.59 21.73 9.38
N ASP A 120 -26.70 22.07 10.06
CA ASP A 120 -26.89 23.35 10.74
C ASP A 120 -26.64 23.27 12.27
N GLU A 121 -26.59 22.07 12.83
CA GLU A 121 -26.41 21.87 14.27
C GLU A 121 -24.93 21.81 14.63
N LEU A 122 -24.50 22.69 15.53
CA LEU A 122 -23.16 22.71 16.09
C LEU A 122 -23.16 21.87 17.36
N PRO A 123 -22.63 20.64 17.37
CA PRO A 123 -22.81 19.72 18.49
C PRO A 123 -22.22 20.24 19.80
N GLY A 124 -22.85 19.79 20.88
CA GLY A 124 -22.32 19.88 22.24
C GLY A 124 -20.95 19.21 22.38
N ALA A 125 -20.31 19.42 23.53
CA ALA A 125 -19.11 18.65 23.87
C ALA A 125 -19.44 17.14 23.91
N GLY A 126 -18.54 16.31 23.39
CA GLY A 126 -18.75 14.86 23.36
C GLY A 126 -19.42 14.33 22.10
N SER A 127 -19.92 15.20 21.22
CA SER A 127 -20.64 14.82 19.99
C SER A 127 -19.87 15.26 18.73
N LEU A 128 -19.80 14.34 17.75
CA LEU A 128 -19.08 14.57 16.50
C LEU A 128 -19.96 15.29 15.49
N TYR A 129 -19.44 16.37 14.89
CA TYR A 129 -20.13 17.12 13.83
C TYR A 129 -20.26 16.32 12.52
N MET A 130 -19.34 15.38 12.30
CA MET A 130 -19.28 14.52 11.12
C MET A 130 -19.06 13.06 11.51
N ASN A 131 -19.83 12.15 10.93
CA ASN A 131 -19.70 10.71 11.11
C ASN A 131 -19.47 9.98 9.77
N CYS A 132 -18.77 8.86 9.80
CA CYS A 132 -18.54 7.99 8.64
C CYS A 132 -19.47 6.79 8.64
N SER A 133 -19.96 6.37 7.46
CA SER A 133 -20.78 5.16 7.30
C SER A 133 -20.07 3.86 7.74
N LEU A 134 -18.73 3.86 7.75
CA LEU A 134 -17.91 2.72 8.17
C LEU A 134 -17.59 2.70 9.68
N SER A 135 -18.15 3.64 10.46
CA SER A 135 -17.93 3.73 11.92
C SER A 135 -18.24 2.42 12.66
N GLY A 136 -19.36 1.77 12.34
CA GLY A 136 -19.77 0.52 13.01
C GLY A 136 -19.07 -0.75 12.50
N VAL A 137 -18.57 -0.75 11.27
CA VAL A 137 -18.04 -1.96 10.61
C VAL A 137 -16.51 -2.00 10.68
N GLU A 138 -15.84 -0.90 10.32
CA GLU A 138 -14.38 -0.80 10.25
C GLU A 138 -13.80 0.14 11.32
N LYS A 139 -14.62 0.58 12.27
CA LYS A 139 -14.22 1.48 13.38
C LYS A 139 -13.67 2.82 12.87
N HIS A 140 -14.26 3.35 11.78
CA HIS A 140 -13.95 4.67 11.22
C HIS A 140 -14.52 5.82 12.06
N VAL A 141 -14.21 5.79 13.35
CA VAL A 141 -14.65 6.73 14.37
C VAL A 141 -13.52 6.82 15.42
N PRO A 142 -13.24 8.02 15.98
CA PRO A 142 -12.37 8.15 17.13
C PRO A 142 -12.78 7.21 18.26
N SER A 143 -11.83 6.65 18.99
CA SER A 143 -12.12 5.78 20.15
C SER A 143 -12.71 6.54 21.33
N ASP A 144 -12.36 7.82 21.45
CA ASP A 144 -12.89 8.74 22.42
C ASP A 144 -13.00 10.12 21.77
N HIS A 145 -14.12 10.78 22.05
CA HIS A 145 -14.44 12.12 21.60
C HIS A 145 -15.21 12.89 22.68
N GLY A 146 -15.18 12.43 23.94
CA GLY A 146 -15.86 13.06 25.08
C GLY A 146 -15.41 14.49 25.35
N ASP A 147 -14.13 14.77 25.11
CA ASP A 147 -13.51 16.08 25.33
C ASP A 147 -13.63 17.04 24.12
N TRP A 148 -14.32 16.64 23.05
CA TRP A 148 -14.36 17.36 21.77
C TRP A 148 -15.60 18.20 21.55
#